data_AF-A0A0B1T2K8-F1
#
_entry.id   AF-A0A0B1T2K8-F1
#
_cell.length_a   1.000
_cell.length_b   1.000
_cell.length_c   1.000
_cell.angle_alpha   90.00
_cell.angle_beta   90.00
_cell.angle_gamma   90.00
#
_symmetry.space_group_name_H-M   'P 1'
#
loop_
_entity.id
_entity.type
_entity.pdbx_description
1 polymer ?
#
loop_
_entity_poly.entity_id
_entity_poly.type
_entity_poly.pdbx_seq_one_letter_code
_entity_poly.pdbx_strand_id
1 'polypeptide(L)'
;MGFTKKERHFLGIRGLIPPAVMSPEQQVERILQRIREEPDGLKKYIILDDLQDRNAKIFYRVLCENVREMMPIVYTPTVGQACQKFGDIYRHPKGIYITSDDNELSEIYKILNHWPESDVQVHAGYAVEYHLSSEESFQAIVVTDGERILGLGDLGVYGMGIPVGKLALYVALAGIQPHWCLPVVLDVGTDNKIGHYLYEKNLAALHPKPENMELFIREQIYTCEYDPMIEDEYSGPD
;
A
#
# COMPACT_ATOMS: atom_id res chain seq x y z
N MET A 1 8.05 -21.70 -9.43
CA MET A 1 8.53 -22.87 -10.21
C MET A 1 7.51 -23.32 -11.27
N GLY A 2 6.66 -22.40 -11.75
CA GLY A 2 5.59 -22.73 -12.71
C GLY A 2 6.05 -22.94 -14.15
N PHE A 3 7.20 -22.38 -14.56
CA PHE A 3 7.68 -22.53 -15.93
C PHE A 3 7.98 -23.99 -16.29
N THR A 4 7.44 -24.44 -17.41
CA THR A 4 7.73 -25.72 -18.04
C THR A 4 9.17 -25.80 -18.52
N LYS A 5 9.67 -27.02 -18.78
CA LYS A 5 11.03 -27.21 -19.30
C LYS A 5 11.28 -26.47 -20.62
N LYS A 6 10.25 -26.38 -21.47
CA LYS A 6 10.32 -25.66 -22.76
C LYS A 6 10.45 -24.16 -22.53
N GLU A 7 9.56 -23.56 -21.74
CA GLU A 7 9.61 -22.12 -21.41
C GLU A 7 10.95 -21.75 -20.78
N ARG A 8 11.47 -22.57 -19.85
CA ARG A 8 12.78 -22.31 -19.22
C ARG A 8 13.93 -22.27 -20.23
N HIS A 9 13.87 -23.10 -21.26
CA HIS A 9 14.88 -23.11 -22.31
C HIS A 9 14.77 -21.85 -23.17
N PHE A 10 13.56 -21.51 -23.64
CA PHE A 10 13.33 -20.32 -24.46
C PHE A 10 13.62 -19.01 -23.73
N LEU A 11 13.30 -18.92 -22.44
CA LEU A 11 13.55 -17.75 -21.60
C LEU A 11 15.00 -17.68 -21.08
N GLY A 12 15.86 -18.66 -21.39
CA GLY A 12 17.26 -18.66 -20.93
C GLY A 12 17.45 -18.86 -19.41
N ILE A 13 16.40 -19.27 -18.68
CA ILE A 13 16.43 -19.44 -17.21
C ILE A 13 16.70 -20.87 -16.76
N ARG A 14 16.92 -21.81 -17.70
CA ARG A 14 17.28 -23.19 -17.38
C ARG A 14 18.62 -23.21 -16.62
N GLY A 15 18.62 -23.77 -15.41
CA GLY A 15 19.80 -23.83 -14.53
C GLY A 15 19.80 -22.75 -13.44
N LEU A 16 19.01 -21.68 -13.60
CA LEU A 16 18.86 -20.62 -12.59
C LEU A 16 17.77 -20.94 -11.54
N ILE A 17 16.87 -21.87 -11.85
CA ILE A 17 15.80 -22.30 -10.95
C ILE A 17 15.83 -23.83 -10.76
N PRO A 18 15.37 -24.35 -9.59
CA PRO A 18 15.35 -25.77 -9.30
C PRO A 18 14.67 -26.59 -10.40
N PRO A 19 15.13 -27.82 -10.71
CA PRO A 19 14.66 -28.58 -11.88
C PRO A 19 13.21 -29.06 -11.79
N ALA A 20 12.59 -28.99 -10.61
CA ALA A 20 11.19 -29.31 -10.40
C ALA A 20 10.27 -28.30 -11.11
N VAL A 21 9.20 -28.80 -11.73
CA VAL A 21 8.10 -28.00 -12.31
C VAL A 21 6.89 -28.21 -11.41
N MET A 22 6.29 -27.12 -10.94
CA MET A 22 5.11 -27.16 -10.06
C MET A 22 3.89 -26.63 -10.80
N SER A 23 2.75 -27.29 -10.61
CA SER A 23 1.47 -26.71 -11.03
C SER A 23 1.15 -25.44 -10.19
N PRO A 24 0.26 -24.57 -10.67
CA PRO A 24 -0.23 -23.47 -9.85
C PRO A 24 -0.80 -23.92 -8.49
N GLU A 25 -1.53 -25.04 -8.45
CA GLU A 25 -2.15 -25.61 -7.24
C GLU A 25 -1.07 -26.02 -6.24
N GLN A 26 0.00 -26.67 -6.71
CA GLN A 26 1.14 -27.04 -5.87
C GLN A 26 1.88 -25.80 -5.31
N GLN A 27 1.93 -24.72 -6.09
CA GLN A 27 2.51 -23.46 -5.63
C GLN A 27 1.65 -22.79 -4.55
N VAL A 28 0.32 -22.77 -4.74
CA VAL A 28 -0.63 -22.26 -3.74
C VAL A 28 -0.54 -23.06 -2.44
N GLU A 29 -0.58 -24.39 -2.52
CA GLU A 29 -0.52 -25.27 -1.34
C GLU A 29 0.76 -25.04 -0.53
N ARG A 30 1.91 -24.96 -1.21
CA ARG A 30 3.21 -24.70 -0.55
C ARG A 30 3.23 -23.35 0.17
N ILE A 31 2.61 -22.32 -0.40
CA ILE A 31 2.54 -21.00 0.24
C ILE A 31 1.57 -21.04 1.43
N LEU A 32 0.39 -21.63 1.26
CA LEU A 32 -0.60 -21.76 2.33
C LEU A 32 -0.05 -22.52 3.52
N GLN A 33 0.66 -23.62 3.29
CA GLN A 33 1.33 -24.37 4.36
C GLN A 33 2.27 -23.45 5.15
N ARG A 34 3.13 -22.68 4.47
CA ARG A 34 4.06 -21.75 5.11
C ARG A 34 3.35 -20.64 5.90
N ILE A 35 2.25 -20.10 5.38
CA ILE A 35 1.47 -19.06 6.07
C ILE A 35 0.77 -19.62 7.30
N ARG A 36 0.24 -20.85 7.23
CA ARG A 36 -0.47 -21.52 8.33
C ARG A 36 0.47 -21.97 9.45
N GLU A 37 1.69 -22.35 9.11
CA GLU A 37 2.75 -22.71 10.08
C GLU A 37 3.31 -21.49 10.84
N GLU A 38 3.21 -20.29 10.29
CA GLU A 38 3.64 -19.07 10.96
C GLU A 38 2.59 -18.64 12.02
N PRO A 39 2.94 -18.50 13.31
CA PRO A 39 2.00 -18.01 14.31
C PRO A 39 1.79 -16.49 14.27
N ASP A 40 2.79 -15.71 13.85
CA ASP A 40 2.77 -14.25 13.96
C ASP A 40 2.12 -13.58 12.74
N GLY A 41 1.11 -12.72 12.99
CA GLY A 41 0.35 -12.05 11.93
C GLY A 41 1.21 -11.14 11.05
N LEU A 42 2.15 -10.40 11.63
CA LEU A 42 3.04 -9.53 10.89
C LEU A 42 4.00 -10.32 9.99
N LYS A 43 4.53 -11.46 10.46
CA LYS A 43 5.33 -12.36 9.63
C LYS A 43 4.52 -12.98 8.50
N LYS A 44 3.24 -13.32 8.72
CA LYS A 44 2.34 -13.73 7.63
C LYS A 44 2.17 -12.63 6.59
N TYR A 45 1.99 -11.38 7.04
CA TYR A 45 1.93 -10.22 6.14
C TYR A 45 3.20 -10.12 5.31
N ILE A 46 4.40 -10.22 5.93
CA ILE A 46 5.68 -10.18 5.21
C ILE A 46 5.79 -11.32 4.17
N ILE A 47 5.28 -12.52 4.47
CA ILE A 47 5.26 -13.63 3.50
C ILE A 47 4.38 -13.30 2.30
N LEU A 48 3.21 -12.72 2.52
CA LEU A 48 2.27 -12.33 1.45
C LEU A 48 2.80 -11.15 0.64
N ASP A 49 3.38 -10.16 1.31
CA ASP A 49 4.01 -8.99 0.68
C ASP A 49 5.16 -9.39 -0.25
N ASP A 50 6.06 -10.29 0.21
CA ASP A 50 7.15 -10.87 -0.58
C ASP A 50 6.64 -11.80 -1.70
N LEU A 51 5.44 -12.36 -1.57
CA LEU A 51 4.82 -13.13 -2.64
C LEU A 51 4.23 -12.22 -3.72
N GLN A 52 3.61 -11.10 -3.34
CA GLN A 52 3.06 -10.12 -4.25
C GLN A 52 4.13 -9.61 -5.22
N ASP A 53 5.31 -9.26 -4.71
CA ASP A 53 6.42 -8.73 -5.52
C ASP A 53 7.02 -9.77 -6.47
N ARG A 54 7.11 -11.04 -6.02
CA ARG A 54 7.75 -12.10 -6.82
C ARG A 54 6.81 -12.72 -7.84
N ASN A 55 5.52 -12.86 -7.50
CA ASN A 55 4.55 -13.54 -8.33
C ASN A 55 3.12 -13.10 -7.98
N ALA A 56 2.72 -11.94 -8.51
CA ALA A 56 1.38 -11.39 -8.36
C ALA A 56 0.27 -12.40 -8.72
N LYS A 57 0.45 -13.24 -9.75
CA LYS A 57 -0.55 -14.25 -10.14
C LYS A 57 -0.82 -15.26 -9.03
N ILE A 58 0.22 -15.76 -8.36
CA ILE A 58 0.07 -16.70 -7.24
C ILE A 58 -0.41 -15.98 -5.99
N PHE A 59 0.04 -14.75 -5.74
CA PHE A 59 -0.47 -13.93 -4.64
C PHE A 59 -1.99 -13.76 -4.71
N TYR A 60 -2.52 -13.30 -5.84
CA TYR A 60 -3.96 -13.11 -6.01
C TYR A 60 -4.71 -14.43 -6.00
N ARG A 61 -4.14 -15.52 -6.52
CA ARG A 61 -4.75 -16.84 -6.42
C ARG A 61 -4.89 -17.31 -4.97
N VAL A 62 -3.85 -17.17 -4.16
CA VAL A 62 -3.87 -17.48 -2.71
C VAL A 62 -4.94 -16.64 -2.00
N LEU A 63 -4.99 -15.34 -2.28
CA LEU A 63 -5.93 -14.41 -1.68
C LEU A 63 -7.38 -14.72 -2.08
N CYS A 64 -7.68 -14.91 -3.36
CA CYS A 64 -9.03 -15.19 -3.87
C CYS A 64 -9.56 -16.56 -3.43
N GLU A 65 -8.72 -17.59 -3.38
CA GLU A 65 -9.15 -18.93 -2.96
C GLU A 65 -9.32 -19.04 -1.42
N ASN A 66 -8.75 -18.11 -0.65
CA ASN A 66 -8.72 -18.18 0.82
C ASN A 66 -9.07 -16.82 1.48
N VAL A 67 -9.96 -16.03 0.87
CA VAL A 67 -10.28 -14.65 1.27
C VAL A 67 -10.53 -14.52 2.77
N ARG A 68 -11.33 -15.43 3.35
CA ARG A 68 -11.68 -15.37 4.78
C ARG A 68 -10.47 -15.46 5.71
N GLU A 69 -9.46 -16.25 5.33
CA GLU A 69 -8.23 -16.46 6.10
C GLU A 69 -7.18 -15.38 5.80
N MET A 70 -7.09 -14.94 4.54
CA MET A 70 -6.04 -14.03 4.07
C MET A 70 -6.40 -12.56 4.25
N MET A 71 -7.68 -12.17 4.18
CA MET A 71 -8.13 -10.77 4.27
C MET A 71 -7.67 -10.08 5.57
N PRO A 72 -7.75 -10.72 6.77
CA PRO A 72 -7.29 -10.09 8.00
C PRO A 72 -5.77 -9.88 8.07
N ILE A 73 -5.02 -10.57 7.20
CA ILE A 73 -3.57 -10.47 7.09
C ILE A 73 -3.20 -9.35 6.12
N VAL A 74 -3.79 -9.31 4.92
CA VAL A 74 -3.45 -8.29 3.89
C VAL A 74 -4.05 -6.91 4.19
N TYR A 75 -5.09 -6.85 5.00
CA TYR A 75 -5.76 -5.60 5.39
C TYR A 75 -5.96 -5.55 6.91
N THR A 76 -7.11 -5.08 7.39
CA THR A 76 -7.36 -4.92 8.82
C THR A 76 -7.52 -6.26 9.55
N PRO A 77 -6.91 -6.46 10.73
CA PRO A 77 -6.14 -5.47 11.51
C PRO A 77 -4.62 -5.46 11.24
N THR A 78 -4.06 -6.46 10.54
CA THR A 78 -2.61 -6.68 10.45
C THR A 78 -1.87 -5.57 9.68
N VAL A 79 -2.50 -5.00 8.64
CA VAL A 79 -1.92 -3.91 7.86
C VAL A 79 -1.58 -2.69 8.70
N GLY A 80 -2.32 -2.44 9.78
CA GLY A 80 -2.01 -1.36 10.70
C GLY A 80 -0.67 -1.58 11.41
N GLN A 81 -0.43 -2.79 11.90
CA GLN A 81 0.85 -3.16 12.51
C GLN A 81 1.99 -3.12 11.49
N ALA A 82 1.70 -3.51 10.24
CA ALA A 82 2.66 -3.40 9.14
C ALA A 82 3.00 -1.94 8.83
N CYS A 83 2.01 -1.03 8.81
CA CYS A 83 2.23 0.41 8.67
C CYS A 83 3.10 0.95 9.82
N GLN A 84 2.82 0.62 11.08
CA GLN A 84 3.66 1.08 12.20
C GLN A 84 5.13 0.68 12.07
N LYS A 85 5.40 -0.47 11.43
CA LYS A 85 6.74 -1.01 11.19
C LYS A 85 7.20 -0.87 9.74
N PHE A 86 6.56 0.00 8.95
CA PHE A 86 6.77 0.04 7.50
C PHE A 86 8.23 0.28 7.14
N GLY A 87 8.91 1.19 7.85
CA GLY A 87 10.34 1.44 7.68
C GLY A 87 11.21 0.19 7.88
N ASP A 88 10.87 -0.69 8.83
CA ASP A 88 11.64 -1.90 9.14
C ASP A 88 11.35 -3.04 8.15
N ILE A 89 10.13 -3.11 7.62
CA ILE A 89 9.68 -4.20 6.75
C ILE A 89 9.76 -3.85 5.26
N TYR A 90 10.11 -2.61 4.91
CA TYR A 90 10.22 -2.15 3.53
C TYR A 90 11.25 -2.96 2.74
N ARG A 91 10.87 -3.43 1.54
CA ARG A 91 11.74 -4.24 0.67
C ARG A 91 11.79 -3.77 -0.77
N HIS A 92 10.63 -3.49 -1.34
CA HIS A 92 10.47 -3.15 -2.75
C HIS A 92 9.57 -1.91 -2.89
N PRO A 93 9.71 -1.12 -3.97
CA PRO A 93 8.77 -0.05 -4.26
C PRO A 93 7.34 -0.60 -4.40
N LYS A 94 6.41 -0.08 -3.59
CA LYS A 94 5.01 -0.54 -3.55
C LYS A 94 4.01 0.44 -4.17
N GLY A 95 4.46 1.65 -4.49
CA GLY A 95 3.61 2.74 -4.94
C GLY A 95 4.43 4.00 -5.14
N ILE A 96 3.74 5.08 -5.43
CA ILE A 96 4.33 6.41 -5.64
C ILE A 96 4.24 7.24 -4.37
N TYR A 97 5.29 8.02 -4.12
CA TYR A 97 5.33 9.03 -3.08
C TYR A 97 5.39 10.40 -3.76
N ILE A 98 4.46 11.29 -3.42
CA ILE A 98 4.45 12.69 -3.86
C ILE A 98 4.58 13.53 -2.60
N THR A 99 5.54 14.45 -2.57
CA THR A 99 5.83 15.25 -1.39
C THR A 99 5.32 16.69 -1.54
N SER A 100 5.34 17.47 -0.46
CA SER A 100 5.08 18.91 -0.53
C SER A 100 6.08 19.67 -1.43
N ASP A 101 7.25 19.10 -1.69
CA ASP A 101 8.27 19.69 -2.57
C ASP A 101 7.93 19.50 -4.06
N ASP A 102 7.03 18.57 -4.39
CA ASP A 102 6.62 18.23 -5.76
C ASP A 102 5.38 19.01 -6.23
N ASN A 103 5.14 20.22 -5.71
CA ASN A 103 3.88 20.96 -5.85
C ASN A 103 3.58 21.52 -7.27
N GLU A 104 4.44 21.27 -8.25
CA GLU A 104 4.21 21.62 -9.66
C GLU A 104 3.61 20.43 -10.42
N LEU A 105 2.55 20.68 -11.20
CA LEU A 105 1.86 19.63 -11.98
C LEU A 105 2.81 18.87 -12.92
N SER A 106 3.82 19.55 -13.48
CA SER A 106 4.85 18.94 -14.31
C SER A 106 5.73 17.95 -13.56
N GLU A 107 6.05 18.22 -12.28
CA GLU A 107 6.86 17.32 -11.46
C GLU A 107 6.05 16.09 -11.05
N ILE A 108 4.79 16.29 -10.64
CA ILE A 108 3.87 15.17 -10.37
C ILE A 108 3.72 14.28 -11.61
N TYR A 109 3.56 14.88 -12.79
CA TYR A 109 3.46 14.12 -14.04
C TYR A 109 4.72 13.30 -14.34
N LYS A 110 5.91 13.85 -14.13
CA LYS A 110 7.18 13.11 -14.26
C LYS A 110 7.26 11.93 -13.29
N ILE A 111 6.87 12.15 -12.03
CA ILE A 111 6.85 11.11 -11.00
C ILE A 111 5.90 9.97 -11.41
N LEU A 112 4.71 10.29 -11.91
CA LEU A 112 3.75 9.30 -12.40
C LEU A 112 4.31 8.47 -13.56
N ASN A 113 5.10 9.07 -14.45
CA ASN A 113 5.73 8.38 -15.57
C ASN A 113 6.86 7.42 -15.16
N HIS A 114 7.37 7.49 -13.93
CA HIS A 114 8.36 6.52 -13.44
C HIS A 114 7.75 5.17 -13.06
N TRP A 115 6.42 5.05 -13.03
CA TRP A 115 5.77 3.80 -12.67
C TRP A 115 5.99 2.73 -13.75
N PRO A 116 6.38 1.50 -13.41
CA PRO A 116 6.72 0.48 -14.41
C PRO A 116 5.58 0.14 -15.38
N GLU A 117 4.32 0.32 -14.95
CA GLU A 117 3.14 0.05 -15.78
C GLU A 117 2.73 1.27 -16.63
N SER A 118 3.28 2.47 -16.39
CA SER A 118 3.06 3.62 -17.28
C SER A 118 3.92 3.56 -18.55
N ASP A 119 4.90 2.66 -18.62
CA ASP A 119 5.80 2.50 -19.75
C ASP A 119 6.19 1.02 -19.89
N VAL A 120 5.43 0.25 -20.69
CA VAL A 120 5.91 -1.06 -21.19
C VAL A 120 7.02 -0.80 -22.22
N GLN A 121 8.16 -0.33 -21.74
CA GLN A 121 9.43 -0.19 -22.47
C GLN A 121 10.55 -0.97 -21.77
N VAL A 122 10.26 -2.18 -21.30
CA VAL A 122 11.33 -3.14 -20.98
C VAL A 122 10.95 -4.54 -21.46
N HIS A 123 11.15 -4.78 -22.76
CA HIS A 123 11.38 -6.13 -23.27
C HIS A 123 12.85 -6.29 -23.65
N ALA A 124 13.47 -7.32 -23.08
CA ALA A 124 14.82 -7.75 -23.36
C ALA A 124 15.10 -7.85 -24.88
N GLY A 125 16.08 -7.10 -25.37
CA GLY A 125 16.81 -7.39 -26.61
C GLY A 125 16.11 -7.18 -27.95
N TYR A 126 14.82 -6.82 -27.98
CA TYR A 126 14.13 -6.41 -29.21
C TYR A 126 13.27 -5.18 -28.91
N ALA A 127 13.75 -4.01 -29.37
CA ALA A 127 12.96 -2.80 -29.39
C ALA A 127 11.79 -3.00 -30.38
N VAL A 128 10.60 -3.16 -29.83
CA VAL A 128 9.37 -2.91 -30.57
C VAL A 128 8.78 -1.66 -29.93
N GLU A 129 8.81 -0.55 -30.66
CA GLU A 129 8.14 0.69 -30.27
C GLU A 129 6.63 0.42 -30.22
N TYR A 130 6.13 0.07 -29.04
CA TYR A 130 4.73 0.30 -28.73
C TYR A 130 4.69 1.55 -27.87
N HIS A 131 4.41 2.69 -28.51
CA HIS A 131 3.74 3.78 -27.81
C HIS A 131 2.44 3.19 -27.25
N LEU A 132 2.35 3.02 -25.93
CA LEU A 132 1.07 2.87 -25.28
C LEU A 132 0.30 4.16 -25.58
N SER A 133 -0.71 4.05 -26.45
CA SER A 133 -1.67 5.12 -26.68
C SER A 133 -2.24 5.56 -25.33
N SER A 134 -2.42 6.85 -25.16
CA SER A 134 -2.94 7.59 -24.00
C SER A 134 -4.28 7.12 -23.38
N GLU A 135 -4.80 5.96 -23.76
CA GLU A 135 -6.06 5.39 -23.29
C GLU A 135 -5.90 4.24 -22.29
N GLU A 136 -4.71 3.63 -22.15
CA GLU A 136 -4.45 2.62 -21.11
C GLU A 136 -3.95 3.29 -19.81
N SER A 137 -4.80 4.17 -19.28
CA SER A 137 -4.58 4.88 -18.01
C SER A 137 -4.81 3.99 -16.78
N PHE A 138 -4.24 4.39 -15.63
CA PHE A 138 -4.61 3.83 -14.33
C PHE A 138 -6.13 3.93 -14.13
N GLN A 139 -6.80 2.81 -13.86
CA GLN A 139 -8.25 2.82 -13.63
C GLN A 139 -8.60 2.95 -12.14
N ALA A 140 -7.68 2.60 -11.26
CA ALA A 140 -7.88 2.68 -9.82
C ALA A 140 -6.65 3.24 -9.12
N ILE A 141 -6.79 4.44 -8.56
CA ILE A 141 -5.79 5.07 -7.70
C ILE A 141 -6.35 5.07 -6.28
N VAL A 142 -5.55 4.62 -5.32
CA VAL A 142 -5.87 4.80 -3.90
C VAL A 142 -4.78 5.65 -3.28
N VAL A 143 -5.21 6.75 -2.67
CA VAL A 143 -4.33 7.77 -2.11
C VAL A 143 -4.57 7.94 -0.61
N THR A 144 -3.51 8.23 0.14
CA THR A 144 -3.56 8.65 1.54
C THR A 144 -2.40 9.59 1.84
N ASP A 145 -2.59 10.52 2.78
CA ASP A 145 -1.50 11.29 3.41
C ASP A 145 -0.90 10.57 4.62
N GLY A 146 -1.53 9.47 5.08
CA GLY A 146 -1.10 8.72 6.25
C GLY A 146 -1.48 9.37 7.58
N GLU A 147 -2.22 10.48 7.59
CA GLU A 147 -2.51 11.27 8.78
C GLU A 147 -3.51 10.55 9.72
N ARG A 148 -4.37 9.66 9.19
CA ARG A 148 -5.38 8.97 9.99
C ARG A 148 -5.52 7.50 9.61
N ILE A 149 -4.51 6.72 9.90
CA ILE A 149 -4.56 5.26 9.78
C ILE A 149 -5.49 4.70 10.86
N LEU A 150 -6.45 3.86 10.46
CA LEU A 150 -7.53 3.40 11.33
C LEU A 150 -7.03 2.83 12.66
N GLY A 151 -7.36 3.53 13.77
CA GLY A 151 -7.01 3.12 15.14
C GLY A 151 -5.54 3.35 15.54
N LEU A 152 -4.72 3.92 14.65
CA LEU A 152 -3.29 4.13 14.84
C LEU A 152 -2.86 5.58 14.60
N GLY A 153 -3.67 6.29 13.81
CA GLY A 153 -3.55 7.69 13.50
C GLY A 153 -2.41 8.02 12.52
N ASP A 154 -1.63 9.07 12.76
CA ASP A 154 -0.64 9.70 11.90
C ASP A 154 0.64 8.87 11.89
N LEU A 155 0.77 8.15 10.79
CA LEU A 155 1.96 7.39 10.45
C LEU A 155 2.71 8.02 9.26
N GLY A 156 2.26 9.19 8.76
CA GLY A 156 2.79 9.87 7.58
C GLY A 156 3.07 8.91 6.43
N VAL A 157 4.30 8.95 5.91
CA VAL A 157 4.73 8.10 4.78
C VAL A 157 4.58 6.58 5.01
N TYR A 158 4.56 6.13 6.27
CA TYR A 158 4.33 4.72 6.60
C TYR A 158 2.90 4.26 6.34
N GLY A 159 1.99 5.18 6.03
CA GLY A 159 0.63 4.91 5.56
C GLY A 159 0.55 4.15 4.24
N MET A 160 1.63 3.98 3.48
CA MET A 160 1.66 3.29 2.17
C MET A 160 1.06 1.87 2.19
N GLY A 161 1.11 1.17 3.33
CA GLY A 161 0.46 -0.14 3.47
C GLY A 161 -1.06 -0.11 3.23
N ILE A 162 -1.72 1.03 3.48
CA ILE A 162 -3.17 1.20 3.31
C ILE A 162 -3.60 1.21 1.84
N PRO A 163 -3.06 2.07 0.94
CA PRO A 163 -3.43 2.04 -0.47
C PRO A 163 -3.05 0.71 -1.13
N VAL A 164 -1.90 0.12 -0.77
CA VAL A 164 -1.50 -1.21 -1.26
C VAL A 164 -2.52 -2.28 -0.86
N GLY A 165 -2.90 -2.31 0.42
CA GLY A 165 -3.88 -3.27 0.93
C GLY A 165 -5.27 -3.08 0.31
N LYS A 166 -5.74 -1.83 0.18
CA LYS A 166 -7.03 -1.53 -0.49
C LYS A 166 -7.04 -1.99 -1.94
N LEU A 167 -6.00 -1.72 -2.70
CA LEU A 167 -5.90 -2.14 -4.11
C LEU A 167 -5.80 -3.66 -4.23
N ALA A 168 -5.13 -4.35 -3.30
CA ALA A 168 -5.14 -5.81 -3.26
C ALA A 168 -6.56 -6.37 -3.10
N LEU A 169 -7.42 -5.70 -2.30
CA LEU A 169 -8.83 -6.06 -2.18
C LEU A 169 -9.63 -5.73 -3.45
N TYR A 170 -9.33 -4.64 -4.15
CA TYR A 170 -9.99 -4.30 -5.41
C TYR A 170 -9.76 -5.39 -6.46
N VAL A 171 -8.53 -5.87 -6.57
CA VAL A 171 -8.22 -7.00 -7.46
C VAL A 171 -8.94 -8.27 -6.98
N ALA A 172 -8.78 -8.64 -5.71
CA ALA A 172 -9.25 -9.93 -5.22
C ALA A 172 -10.78 -10.06 -5.14
N LEU A 173 -11.48 -8.97 -4.83
CA LEU A 173 -12.92 -8.97 -4.58
C LEU A 173 -13.73 -8.38 -5.73
N ALA A 174 -13.19 -7.39 -6.44
CA ALA A 174 -13.90 -6.71 -7.54
C ALA A 174 -13.35 -7.10 -8.93
N GLY A 175 -12.28 -7.90 -9.00
CA GLY A 175 -11.74 -8.37 -10.28
C GLY A 175 -11.04 -7.28 -11.11
N ILE A 176 -10.65 -6.17 -10.47
CA ILE A 176 -9.84 -5.15 -11.13
C ILE A 176 -8.49 -5.74 -11.53
N GLN A 177 -7.97 -5.38 -12.70
CA GLN A 177 -6.67 -5.88 -13.11
C GLN A 177 -5.56 -5.25 -12.25
N PRO A 178 -4.58 -6.03 -11.76
CA PRO A 178 -3.49 -5.50 -10.94
C PRO A 178 -2.69 -4.37 -11.59
N HIS A 179 -2.50 -4.43 -12.91
CA HIS A 179 -1.73 -3.43 -13.66
C HIS A 179 -2.47 -2.10 -13.82
N TRP A 180 -3.78 -2.04 -13.51
CA TRP A 180 -4.56 -0.79 -13.50
C TRP A 180 -4.52 -0.07 -12.15
N CYS A 181 -3.86 -0.65 -11.14
CA CYS A 181 -3.86 -0.17 -9.78
C CYS A 181 -2.60 0.66 -9.48
N LEU A 182 -2.78 1.86 -8.93
CA LEU A 182 -1.69 2.73 -8.51
C LEU A 182 -1.86 3.14 -7.02
N PRO A 183 -1.03 2.60 -6.11
CA PRO A 183 -0.97 3.06 -4.73
C PRO A 183 -0.19 4.38 -4.63
N VAL A 184 -0.74 5.38 -3.94
CA VAL A 184 -0.11 6.71 -3.79
C VAL A 184 -0.11 7.15 -2.33
N VAL A 185 0.99 7.76 -1.90
CA VAL A 185 1.07 8.51 -0.64
C VAL A 185 1.44 9.97 -0.92
N LEU A 186 0.70 10.89 -0.28
CA LEU A 186 0.99 12.33 -0.28
C LEU A 186 1.72 12.68 1.02
N ASP A 187 3.04 12.84 0.99
CA ASP A 187 3.83 13.20 2.16
C ASP A 187 3.93 14.72 2.31
N VAL A 188 3.08 15.28 3.16
CA VAL A 188 3.08 16.70 3.53
C VAL A 188 3.70 16.95 4.91
N GLY A 189 4.42 15.96 5.44
CA GLY A 189 4.94 15.96 6.81
C GLY A 189 4.12 15.07 7.76
N THR A 190 4.53 15.05 9.02
CA THR A 190 3.87 14.27 10.09
C THR A 190 3.99 15.00 11.42
N ASP A 191 2.89 15.09 12.15
CA ASP A 191 2.81 15.73 13.46
C ASP A 191 3.39 14.84 14.57
N ASN A 192 3.51 13.54 14.31
CA ASN A 192 4.08 12.56 15.22
C ASN A 192 5.49 12.98 15.70
N LYS A 193 6.33 13.48 14.78
CA LYS A 193 7.70 13.95 15.10
C LYS A 193 7.72 15.17 16.02
N ILE A 194 6.79 16.11 15.84
CA ILE A 194 6.69 17.33 16.64
C ILE A 194 6.38 16.96 18.09
N GLY A 195 5.39 16.10 18.29
CA GLY A 195 5.04 15.62 19.61
C GLY A 195 6.20 14.92 20.31
N HIS A 196 6.89 14.01 19.63
CA HIS A 196 8.08 13.34 20.17
C HIS A 196 9.18 14.34 20.58
N TYR A 197 9.49 15.30 19.72
CA TYR A 197 10.48 16.34 20.00
C TYR A 197 10.13 17.18 21.24
N LEU A 198 8.87 17.58 21.39
CA LEU A 198 8.42 18.39 22.52
C LEU A 198 8.60 17.67 23.86
N TYR A 199 8.33 16.37 23.92
CA TYR A 199 8.55 15.57 25.14
C TYR A 199 10.03 15.33 25.41
N GLU A 200 10.84 15.03 24.38
CA GLU A 200 12.29 14.83 24.55
C GLU A 200 13.01 16.09 25.07
N LYS A 201 12.54 17.27 24.69
CA LYS A 201 13.12 18.55 25.11
C LYS A 201 12.52 19.11 26.39
N ASN A 202 11.60 18.40 27.05
CA ASN A 202 10.80 18.92 28.18
C ASN A 202 10.10 20.26 27.85
N LEU A 203 9.70 20.44 26.59
CA LEU A 203 8.94 21.60 26.11
C LEU A 203 7.42 21.33 26.11
N ALA A 204 7.01 20.06 26.24
CA ALA A 204 5.61 19.68 26.37
C ALA A 204 5.03 20.18 27.70
N ALA A 205 3.83 20.76 27.66
CA ALA A 205 3.15 21.28 28.84
C ALA A 205 2.35 20.21 29.62
N LEU A 206 1.97 19.10 28.96
CA LEU A 206 1.18 18.03 29.56
C LEU A 206 2.08 16.94 30.15
N HIS A 207 1.90 16.62 31.44
CA HIS A 207 2.56 15.50 32.10
C HIS A 207 1.56 14.73 32.99
N PRO A 208 1.57 13.38 32.99
CA PRO A 208 2.44 12.50 32.20
C PRO A 208 2.10 12.51 30.70
N LYS A 209 3.04 12.02 29.87
CA LYS A 209 2.89 11.89 28.42
C LYS A 209 1.56 11.15 28.10
N PRO A 210 0.68 11.69 27.25
CA PRO A 210 -0.57 11.05 26.88
C PRO A 210 -0.32 9.74 26.14
N GLU A 211 -1.19 8.76 26.36
CA GLU A 211 -1.09 7.43 25.72
C GLU A 211 -1.24 7.50 24.20
N ASN A 212 -2.10 8.41 23.70
CA ASN A 212 -2.28 8.70 22.28
C ASN A 212 -1.93 10.17 22.01
N MET A 213 -0.67 10.41 21.65
CA MET A 213 -0.12 11.75 21.51
C MET A 213 -0.73 12.54 20.36
N GLU A 214 -1.04 11.85 19.27
CA GLU A 214 -1.59 12.47 18.08
C GLU A 214 -3.04 12.91 18.28
N LEU A 215 -3.88 12.08 18.92
CA LEU A 215 -5.25 12.48 19.23
C LEU A 215 -5.24 13.71 20.15
N PHE A 216 -4.33 13.73 21.13
CA PHE A 216 -4.10 14.91 21.96
C PHE A 216 -3.66 16.13 21.14
N ILE A 217 -2.71 15.98 20.22
CA ILE A 217 -2.25 17.07 19.35
C ILE A 217 -3.41 17.60 18.50
N ARG A 218 -4.20 16.71 17.87
CA ARG A 218 -5.36 17.07 17.05
C ARG A 218 -6.49 17.74 17.83
N GLU A 219 -6.72 17.37 19.09
CA GLU A 219 -7.68 18.06 19.97
C GLU A 219 -7.22 19.48 20.35
N GLN A 220 -5.91 19.75 20.33
CA GLN A 220 -5.33 21.06 20.65
C GLN A 220 -5.09 21.92 19.40
N ILE A 221 -4.99 21.30 18.22
CA ILE A 221 -4.90 21.99 16.93
C ILE A 221 -6.30 22.48 16.55
N TYR A 222 -6.39 23.79 16.36
CA TYR A 222 -7.59 24.57 16.09
C TYR A 222 -8.48 23.95 15.00
N THR A 223 -9.75 23.73 15.30
CA THR A 223 -10.78 23.32 14.34
C THR A 223 -11.08 24.45 13.36
N CYS A 224 -11.08 24.14 12.06
CA CYS A 224 -11.58 25.05 11.00
C CYS A 224 -13.12 25.04 10.89
N GLU A 225 -13.82 24.41 11.84
CA GLU A 225 -15.27 24.43 11.89
C GLU A 225 -15.73 25.82 12.31
N TYR A 226 -16.45 26.48 11.41
CA TYR A 226 -17.08 27.77 11.63
C TYR A 226 -18.44 27.53 12.29
N ASP A 227 -18.75 28.23 13.39
CA ASP A 227 -20.11 28.29 13.91
C ASP A 227 -21.03 28.88 12.82
N PRO A 228 -22.13 28.23 12.42
CA PRO A 228 -23.00 28.76 11.38
C PRO A 228 -23.47 30.17 11.77
N MET A 229 -23.09 31.19 10.97
CA MET A 229 -23.51 32.59 11.18
C MET A 229 -24.93 32.90 10.68
N ILE A 230 -25.74 31.85 10.49
CA ILE A 230 -27.15 32.02 10.19
C ILE A 230 -27.88 31.37 11.35
N GLU A 231 -28.53 32.20 12.18
CA GLU A 231 -29.57 31.69 13.07
C GLU A 231 -30.58 30.98 12.18
N ASP A 232 -30.92 29.73 12.50
CA ASP A 232 -32.05 29.05 11.89
C ASP A 232 -33.28 29.95 12.08
N GLU A 233 -33.65 30.68 11.02
CA GLU A 233 -34.85 31.51 11.03
C GLU A 233 -36.05 30.58 11.18
N TYR A 234 -36.51 30.50 12.41
CA TYR A 234 -37.81 29.97 12.77
C TYR A 234 -38.87 30.63 11.90
N SER A 235 -39.42 29.86 10.97
CA SER A 235 -40.60 30.26 10.21
C SER A 235 -41.48 29.04 9.98
N GLY A 236 -42.09 28.57 11.08
CA GLY A 236 -43.36 27.86 10.94
C GLY A 236 -44.39 28.78 10.30
N PRO A 237 -45.28 28.23 9.48
CA PRO A 237 -46.63 28.76 9.42
C PRO A 237 -47.67 27.68 9.73
N ASP A 238 -48.59 28.08 10.58
CA ASP A 238 -49.93 27.59 10.94
C ASP A 238 -50.58 26.49 10.07
#